data_AF-A0A8H4HG28-F1
#
_entry.id   AF-A0A8H4HG28-F1
#
_cell.length_a   1.000
_cell.length_b   1.000
_cell.length_c   1.000
_cell.angle_alpha   90.00
_cell.angle_beta   90.00
_cell.angle_gamma   90.00
#
_symmetry.space_group_name_H-M   'P 1'
#
loop_
_entity.id
_entity.type
_entity.pdbx_description
1 polymer ?
#
loop_
_entity_poly.entity_id
_entity_poly.type
_entity_poly.pdbx_seq_one_letter_code
_entity_poly.pdbx_strand_id
1 'polypeptide(L)'
;MHFSKIAISLGLLATAATAAPRSFEERSPIVVREIVDLGVTPLSAGDLEKRDIIDLGVTNDGYDDLEKRGKSNYVSSCGKNWMPIEDDKSKSHSGYRSAVEQYCYHVTHSQDGLPTVIGAGQKHAAIVKSGYYLKGDVPAAVDFEIHNKMKDGDHTPNQADCETYLMKMADSNSKCYGSKNKDTKGGTWQIGDNDVSYHALPMPNST
;
A
#
# COMPACT_ATOMS: atom_id res chain seq x y z
N MET A 1 86.59 -7.95 -31.26
CA MET A 1 85.87 -6.89 -30.53
C MET A 1 84.46 -7.37 -30.24
N HIS A 2 84.01 -7.15 -29.00
CA HIS A 2 82.78 -7.58 -28.32
C HIS A 2 81.49 -7.61 -29.19
N PHE A 3 80.46 -8.41 -28.95
CA PHE A 3 79.77 -8.71 -27.68
C PHE A 3 79.02 -10.06 -27.74
N SER A 4 79.16 -10.90 -26.70
CA SER A 4 78.29 -12.05 -26.45
C SER A 4 77.05 -11.60 -25.69
N LYS A 5 75.87 -12.01 -26.17
CA LYS A 5 74.57 -11.68 -25.59
C LYS A 5 74.25 -12.57 -24.39
N ILE A 6 73.76 -11.92 -23.34
CA ILE A 6 73.37 -12.46 -22.03
C ILE A 6 72.05 -13.23 -22.16
N ALA A 7 72.00 -14.45 -21.62
CA ALA A 7 70.76 -15.19 -21.40
C ALA A 7 70.19 -14.84 -20.02
N ILE A 8 68.94 -14.37 -19.97
CA ILE A 8 68.19 -14.17 -18.71
C ILE A 8 67.05 -15.19 -18.71
N SER A 9 67.15 -16.14 -17.77
CA SER A 9 66.11 -17.11 -17.45
C SER A 9 64.95 -16.43 -16.74
N LEU A 10 63.74 -16.45 -17.32
CA LEU A 10 62.50 -16.12 -16.62
C LEU A 10 61.88 -17.42 -16.06
N GLY A 11 61.97 -17.59 -14.75
CA GLY A 11 61.20 -18.60 -14.02
C GLY A 11 59.72 -18.24 -13.99
N LEU A 12 58.87 -19.19 -14.40
CA LEU A 12 57.42 -19.13 -14.30
C LEU A 12 56.98 -19.36 -12.84
N LEU A 13 56.38 -18.36 -12.20
CA LEU A 13 55.66 -18.51 -10.94
C LEU A 13 54.18 -18.79 -11.26
N ALA A 14 53.75 -20.04 -11.08
CA ALA A 14 52.35 -20.42 -11.14
C ALA A 14 51.71 -20.21 -9.75
N THR A 15 50.84 -19.21 -9.63
CA THR A 15 49.98 -19.02 -8.45
C THR A 15 48.68 -19.80 -8.64
N ALA A 16 48.47 -20.84 -7.84
CA ALA A 16 47.21 -21.56 -7.75
C ALA A 16 46.19 -20.70 -6.98
N ALA A 17 45.21 -20.14 -7.67
CA ALA A 17 44.06 -19.48 -7.04
C ALA A 17 43.06 -20.56 -6.59
N THR A 18 42.92 -20.76 -5.28
CA THR A 18 41.88 -21.63 -4.73
C THR A 18 40.54 -20.90 -4.83
N ALA A 19 39.69 -21.29 -5.78
CA ALA A 19 38.32 -20.80 -5.84
C ALA A 19 37.54 -21.36 -4.64
N ALA A 20 37.24 -20.50 -3.67
CA ALA A 20 36.32 -20.84 -2.59
C ALA A 20 34.92 -21.10 -3.17
N PRO A 21 34.20 -22.15 -2.72
CA PRO A 21 32.85 -22.41 -3.17
C PRO A 21 31.93 -21.27 -2.73
N ARG A 22 31.37 -20.54 -3.70
CA ARG A 22 30.28 -19.60 -3.45
C ARG A 22 29.03 -20.42 -3.14
N SER A 23 28.63 -20.44 -1.87
CA SER A 23 27.25 -20.76 -1.51
C SER A 23 26.34 -19.74 -2.23
N PHE A 24 25.60 -20.22 -3.23
CA PHE A 24 24.50 -19.46 -3.79
C PHE A 24 23.44 -19.34 -2.69
N GLU A 25 23.37 -18.15 -2.10
CA GLU A 25 22.24 -17.74 -1.28
C GLU A 25 21.01 -17.77 -2.21
N GLU A 26 20.11 -18.72 -1.93
CA GLU A 26 18.85 -18.89 -2.64
C GLU A 26 18.07 -17.58 -2.51
N ARG A 27 18.12 -16.73 -3.54
CA ARG A 27 17.32 -15.51 -3.59
C ARG A 27 15.87 -15.94 -3.44
N SER A 28 15.26 -15.52 -2.34
CA SER A 28 13.81 -15.63 -2.16
C SER A 28 13.12 -15.11 -3.43
N PRO A 29 12.06 -15.78 -3.91
CA PRO A 29 11.38 -15.37 -5.12
C PRO A 29 10.98 -13.90 -4.98
N ILE A 30 11.36 -13.08 -5.96
CA ILE A 30 11.01 -11.67 -5.99
C ILE A 30 9.49 -11.60 -6.06
N VAL A 31 8.85 -11.08 -5.02
CA VAL A 31 7.41 -10.80 -5.02
C VAL A 31 7.17 -9.67 -6.02
N VAL A 32 6.64 -10.01 -7.19
CA VAL A 32 6.25 -9.02 -8.20
C VAL A 32 4.96 -8.37 -7.74
N ARG A 33 5.08 -7.15 -7.22
CA ARG A 33 3.96 -6.29 -6.81
C ARG A 33 3.63 -5.36 -7.98
N GLU A 34 2.36 -5.28 -8.35
CA GLU A 34 1.89 -4.47 -9.47
C GLU A 34 0.95 -3.37 -8.97
N ILE A 35 1.05 -2.18 -9.56
CA ILE A 35 0.08 -1.11 -9.35
C ILE A 35 -0.53 -0.73 -10.70
N VAL A 36 -1.86 -0.73 -10.76
CA VAL A 36 -2.64 -0.24 -11.89
C VAL A 36 -3.16 1.13 -11.52
N ASP A 37 -2.55 2.17 -12.07
CA ASP A 37 -2.97 3.55 -11.86
C ASP A 37 -4.15 3.90 -12.78
N LEU A 38 -5.27 4.31 -12.18
CA LEU A 38 -6.48 4.73 -12.90
C LEU A 38 -6.57 6.26 -13.02
N GLY A 39 -5.60 6.97 -12.43
CA GLY A 39 -5.43 8.41 -12.54
C GLY A 39 -6.45 9.24 -11.76
N VAL A 40 -6.46 10.53 -12.09
CA VAL A 40 -7.38 11.52 -11.51
C VAL A 40 -8.63 11.66 -12.37
N THR A 41 -9.80 11.53 -11.75
CA THR A 41 -11.11 11.61 -12.41
C THR A 41 -12.11 12.42 -11.57
N PRO A 42 -13.16 13.00 -12.16
CA PRO A 42 -14.24 13.63 -11.39
C PRO A 42 -14.95 12.64 -10.45
N LEU A 43 -15.39 13.13 -9.29
CA LEU A 43 -16.25 12.35 -8.40
C LEU A 43 -17.62 12.13 -9.03
N SER A 44 -18.08 10.89 -9.01
CA SER A 44 -19.44 10.50 -9.41
C SER A 44 -20.35 10.31 -8.19
N ALA A 45 -21.67 10.23 -8.42
CA ALA A 45 -22.63 9.92 -7.35
C ALA A 45 -22.30 8.59 -6.65
N GLY A 46 -21.89 7.57 -7.41
CA GLY A 46 -21.46 6.28 -6.85
C GLY A 46 -20.21 6.36 -5.98
N ASP A 47 -19.32 7.33 -6.20
CA ASP A 47 -18.15 7.57 -5.36
C ASP A 47 -18.53 8.22 -4.02
N LEU A 48 -19.56 9.05 -4.04
CA LEU A 48 -20.14 9.62 -2.83
C LEU A 48 -20.90 8.53 -2.04
N GLU A 49 -21.57 7.61 -2.73
CA GLU A 49 -22.25 6.46 -2.12
C GLU A 49 -21.30 5.37 -1.59
N LYS A 50 -20.03 5.31 -2.02
CA LYS A 50 -19.03 4.49 -1.30
C LYS A 50 -18.85 4.93 0.16
N ARG A 51 -19.22 6.17 0.51
CA ARG A 51 -19.36 6.62 1.91
C ARG A 51 -20.53 5.92 2.62
N ASP A 52 -21.55 5.53 1.87
CA ASP A 52 -22.81 4.96 2.33
C ASP A 52 -22.89 3.43 2.19
N ILE A 53 -21.75 2.73 2.08
CA ILE A 53 -21.69 1.32 2.52
C ILE A 53 -21.75 1.34 4.07
N ILE A 54 -22.91 1.80 4.53
CA ILE A 54 -23.42 1.87 5.89
C ILE A 54 -23.50 0.43 6.33
N ASP A 55 -22.70 0.07 7.33
CA ASP A 55 -23.08 -1.02 8.20
C ASP A 55 -24.33 -0.53 8.95
N LEU A 56 -25.53 -0.85 8.44
CA LEU A 56 -26.79 -0.85 9.20
C LEU A 56 -26.77 -2.00 10.21
N GLY A 57 -25.60 -2.28 10.79
CA GLY A 57 -25.38 -3.16 11.91
C GLY A 57 -25.98 -2.48 13.13
N VAL A 58 -27.24 -2.80 13.39
CA VAL A 58 -27.93 -2.53 14.65
C VAL A 58 -27.03 -2.99 15.81
N THR A 59 -26.39 -2.05 16.48
CA THR A 59 -25.89 -2.24 17.84
C THR A 59 -26.22 -1.00 18.66
N ASN A 60 -27.29 -1.15 19.45
CA ASN A 60 -27.68 -0.40 20.64
C ASN A 60 -27.01 0.97 20.82
N ASP A 61 -27.80 1.99 20.54
CA ASP A 61 -27.64 3.40 20.84
C ASP A 61 -26.91 3.65 22.18
N GLY A 62 -25.60 3.88 22.08
CA GLY A 62 -24.82 4.59 23.08
C GLY A 62 -24.88 6.08 22.76
N TYR A 63 -25.44 6.86 23.69
CA TYR A 63 -25.76 8.29 23.60
C TYR A 63 -24.57 9.25 23.31
N ASP A 64 -23.36 8.71 23.06
CA ASP A 64 -22.13 9.46 22.83
C ASP A 64 -21.80 9.71 21.34
N ASP A 65 -22.52 9.07 20.40
CA ASP A 65 -22.17 9.10 18.97
C ASP A 65 -22.76 10.29 18.19
N LEU A 66 -23.60 11.12 18.84
CA LEU A 66 -24.13 12.36 18.26
C LEU A 66 -23.22 13.58 18.51
N GLU A 67 -22.31 13.53 19.49
CA GLU A 67 -21.42 14.66 19.83
C GLU A 67 -20.17 14.76 18.94
N LYS A 68 -19.90 13.79 18.05
CA LYS A 68 -18.75 13.82 17.11
C LYS A 68 -19.01 14.53 15.77
N ARG A 69 -20.19 15.13 15.58
CA ARG A 69 -20.56 15.92 14.38
C ARG A 69 -19.91 17.31 14.34
N GLY A 70 -18.61 17.37 14.63
CA GLY A 70 -17.80 18.57 14.49
C GLY A 70 -16.43 18.19 13.95
N LYS A 71 -16.20 18.39 12.65
CA LYS A 71 -14.87 18.36 11.97
C LYS A 71 -13.89 17.27 12.45
N SER A 72 -14.37 16.13 12.92
CA SER A 72 -13.52 15.11 13.51
C SER A 72 -13.11 14.12 12.43
N ASN A 73 -11.90 13.57 12.53
CA ASN A 73 -11.42 12.55 11.61
C ASN A 73 -11.81 11.17 12.16
N TYR A 74 -12.34 10.29 11.32
CA TYR A 74 -12.85 8.98 11.78
C TYR A 74 -12.84 7.92 10.68
N VAL A 75 -12.95 6.66 11.08
CA VAL A 75 -13.21 5.55 10.16
C VAL A 75 -14.70 5.55 9.82
N SER A 76 -15.05 5.97 8.61
CA SER A 76 -16.46 6.09 8.20
C SER A 76 -17.06 4.72 7.87
N SER A 77 -16.33 3.87 7.17
CA SER A 77 -16.78 2.54 6.75
C SER A 77 -15.67 1.49 6.85
N CYS A 78 -16.06 0.21 6.81
CA CYS A 78 -15.14 -0.91 6.68
C CYS A 78 -15.43 -1.67 5.39
N GLY A 79 -14.39 -2.26 4.79
CA GLY A 79 -14.55 -3.20 3.70
C GLY A 79 -15.20 -4.52 4.15
N LYS A 80 -15.37 -5.44 3.20
CA LYS A 80 -16.03 -6.74 3.43
C LYS A 80 -15.05 -7.88 3.70
N ASN A 81 -13.85 -7.80 3.11
CA ASN A 81 -12.88 -8.88 3.12
C ASN A 81 -11.79 -8.64 4.15
N TRP A 82 -11.35 -9.70 4.83
CA TRP A 82 -10.26 -9.65 5.79
C TRP A 82 -8.91 -9.87 5.10
N MET A 83 -7.98 -8.95 5.31
CA MET A 83 -6.61 -9.03 4.84
C MET A 83 -5.65 -8.99 6.04
N PRO A 84 -4.64 -9.89 6.13
CA PRO A 84 -3.59 -9.77 7.13
C PRO A 84 -2.92 -8.39 7.06
N ILE A 85 -2.67 -7.79 8.22
CA ILE A 85 -2.05 -6.45 8.27
C ILE A 85 -0.58 -6.52 7.86
N GLU A 86 0.14 -7.49 8.42
CA GLU A 86 1.57 -7.70 8.20
C GLU A 86 1.84 -8.74 7.10
N ASP A 87 3.03 -8.67 6.50
CA ASP A 87 3.51 -9.65 5.53
C ASP A 87 3.74 -11.03 6.18
N ASP A 88 3.35 -12.10 5.50
CA ASP A 88 3.75 -13.47 5.83
C ASP A 88 5.01 -13.84 5.02
N LYS A 89 6.17 -13.65 5.67
CA LYS A 89 7.48 -13.95 5.08
C LYS A 89 7.68 -15.42 4.75
N SER A 90 6.97 -16.33 5.42
CA SER A 90 7.11 -17.77 5.18
C SER A 90 6.46 -18.21 3.85
N LYS A 91 5.44 -17.48 3.41
CA LYS A 91 4.72 -17.73 2.15
C LYS A 91 5.02 -16.68 1.07
N SER A 92 5.86 -15.69 1.37
CA SER A 92 6.07 -14.52 0.51
C SER A 92 4.76 -13.78 0.19
N HIS A 93 3.83 -13.73 1.14
CA HIS A 93 2.56 -13.00 1.01
C HIS A 93 2.71 -11.61 1.60
N SER A 94 2.33 -10.58 0.86
CA SER A 94 2.29 -9.20 1.35
C SER A 94 0.94 -8.86 1.99
N GLY A 95 1.01 -8.12 3.09
CA GLY A 95 -0.12 -7.68 3.88
C GLY A 95 -0.62 -6.28 3.52
N TYR A 96 -1.66 -5.84 4.22
CA TYR A 96 -2.29 -4.54 4.03
C TYR A 96 -1.30 -3.38 4.17
N ARG A 97 -0.36 -3.45 5.13
CA ARG A 97 0.66 -2.41 5.33
C ARG A 97 1.52 -2.22 4.08
N SER A 98 2.03 -3.30 3.51
CA SER A 98 2.82 -3.27 2.26
C SER A 98 2.04 -2.65 1.10
N ALA A 99 0.73 -2.93 1.01
CA ALA A 99 -0.12 -2.35 -0.03
C ALA A 99 -0.29 -0.84 0.15
N VAL A 100 -0.50 -0.39 1.39
CA VAL A 100 -0.59 1.03 1.75
C VAL A 100 0.70 1.77 1.43
N GLU A 101 1.85 1.23 1.85
CA GLU A 101 3.17 1.81 1.56
C GLU A 101 3.39 1.98 0.05
N GLN A 102 3.07 0.94 -0.74
CA GLN A 102 3.22 0.98 -2.20
C GLN A 102 2.30 2.03 -2.84
N TYR A 103 1.04 2.09 -2.43
CA TYR A 103 0.09 3.08 -2.96
C TYR A 103 0.49 4.52 -2.59
N CYS A 104 0.84 4.75 -1.31
CA CYS A 104 1.20 6.07 -0.83
C CYS A 104 2.52 6.57 -1.44
N TYR A 105 3.49 5.68 -1.65
CA TYR A 105 4.68 6.03 -2.43
C TYR A 105 4.31 6.42 -3.86
N HIS A 106 3.51 5.61 -4.55
CA HIS A 106 3.09 5.86 -5.93
C HIS A 106 2.38 7.21 -6.11
N VAL A 107 1.37 7.51 -5.29
CA VAL A 107 0.59 8.75 -5.45
C VAL A 107 1.38 10.02 -5.11
N THR A 108 2.48 9.88 -4.36
CA THR A 108 3.33 11.02 -3.97
C THR A 108 4.60 11.16 -4.81
N HIS A 109 4.94 10.14 -5.60
CA HIS A 109 6.10 10.09 -6.47
C HIS A 109 5.67 9.62 -7.87
N SER A 110 4.73 10.33 -8.51
CA SER A 110 4.26 9.92 -9.84
C SER A 110 5.40 9.91 -10.86
N GLN A 111 5.20 9.25 -11.99
CA GLN A 111 6.27 8.95 -12.96
C GLN A 111 7.00 10.19 -13.52
N ASP A 112 6.41 11.37 -13.39
CA ASP A 112 6.96 12.68 -13.74
C ASP A 112 7.80 13.32 -12.62
N GLY A 113 7.95 12.66 -11.47
CA GLY A 113 8.67 13.16 -10.29
C GLY A 113 7.92 14.22 -9.50
N LEU A 114 6.63 14.44 -9.79
CA LEU A 114 5.77 15.36 -9.07
C LEU A 114 4.79 14.59 -8.18
N PRO A 115 4.23 15.20 -7.13
CA PRO A 115 3.15 14.60 -6.38
C PRO A 115 1.83 14.72 -7.16
N THR A 116 0.96 13.71 -7.05
CA THR A 116 -0.38 13.77 -7.64
C THR A 116 -1.18 14.91 -7.01
N VAL A 117 -1.78 15.76 -7.84
CA VAL A 117 -2.68 16.83 -7.41
C VAL A 117 -4.12 16.41 -7.70
N ILE A 118 -4.98 16.41 -6.68
CA ILE A 118 -6.39 16.04 -6.78
C ILE A 118 -7.22 17.31 -6.57
N GLY A 119 -7.78 17.85 -7.65
CA GLY A 119 -8.58 19.07 -7.59
C GLY A 119 -9.90 18.89 -6.84
N ALA A 120 -10.54 20.00 -6.50
CA ALA A 120 -11.85 20.01 -5.86
C ALA A 120 -12.87 19.19 -6.68
N GLY A 121 -13.59 18.28 -6.01
CA GLY A 121 -14.58 17.41 -6.65
C GLY A 121 -13.96 16.29 -7.49
N GLN A 122 -12.67 15.99 -7.34
CA GLN A 122 -11.99 14.89 -8.04
C GLN A 122 -11.57 13.77 -7.09
N LYS A 123 -11.21 12.63 -7.67
CA LYS A 123 -10.55 11.52 -7.00
C LYS A 123 -9.32 11.06 -7.75
N HIS A 124 -8.36 10.51 -7.02
CA HIS A 124 -7.34 9.61 -7.56
C HIS A 124 -7.74 8.16 -7.24
N ALA A 125 -7.48 7.22 -8.14
CA ALA A 125 -7.75 5.81 -7.94
C ALA A 125 -6.60 4.94 -8.45
N ALA A 126 -6.25 3.88 -7.73
CA ALA A 126 -5.31 2.86 -8.17
C ALA A 126 -5.63 1.50 -7.55
N ILE A 127 -5.17 0.43 -8.20
CA ILE A 127 -5.31 -0.94 -7.70
C ILE A 127 -3.92 -1.52 -7.47
N VAL A 128 -3.63 -1.91 -6.24
CA VAL A 128 -2.40 -2.65 -5.90
C VAL A 128 -2.73 -4.14 -5.88
N LYS A 129 -2.01 -4.94 -6.68
CA LYS A 129 -2.26 -6.37 -6.85
C LYS A 129 -0.95 -7.14 -7.02
N SER A 130 -1.07 -8.46 -7.13
CA SER A 130 0.05 -9.41 -7.30
C SER A 130 0.93 -9.51 -6.04
N GLY A 131 1.01 -10.71 -5.45
CA GLY A 131 1.76 -10.95 -4.20
C GLY A 131 1.00 -10.63 -2.91
N TYR A 132 -0.24 -10.13 -3.01
CA TYR A 132 -1.11 -9.83 -1.87
C TYR A 132 -2.17 -10.93 -1.68
N TYR A 133 -2.59 -11.15 -0.44
CA TYR A 133 -3.53 -12.23 -0.10
C TYR A 133 -4.53 -11.81 0.98
N LEU A 134 -5.77 -12.25 0.82
CA LEU A 134 -6.79 -12.20 1.86
C LEU A 134 -6.62 -13.39 2.81
N LYS A 135 -7.37 -13.35 3.90
CA LYS A 135 -7.50 -14.48 4.82
C LYS A 135 -7.91 -15.75 4.06
N GLY A 136 -7.23 -16.86 4.35
CA GLY A 136 -7.44 -18.14 3.67
C GLY A 136 -6.60 -18.32 2.41
N ASP A 137 -5.51 -17.55 2.27
CA ASP A 137 -4.58 -17.61 1.13
C ASP A 137 -5.25 -17.35 -0.23
N VAL A 138 -6.29 -16.51 -0.25
CA VAL A 138 -6.97 -16.09 -1.48
C VAL A 138 -6.18 -14.93 -2.10
N PRO A 139 -5.73 -15.02 -3.36
CA PRO A 139 -5.06 -13.90 -4.03
C PRO A 139 -5.89 -12.61 -3.96
N ALA A 140 -5.24 -11.50 -3.65
CA ALA A 140 -5.90 -10.24 -3.35
C ALA A 140 -5.42 -9.10 -4.26
N ALA A 141 -6.32 -8.13 -4.41
CA ALA A 141 -6.02 -6.77 -4.80
C ALA A 141 -6.51 -5.83 -3.70
N VAL A 142 -5.97 -4.63 -3.65
CA VAL A 142 -6.46 -3.55 -2.79
C VAL A 142 -6.80 -2.37 -3.68
N ASP A 143 -8.08 -2.02 -3.69
CA ASP A 143 -8.58 -0.86 -4.42
C ASP A 143 -8.39 0.37 -3.54
N PHE A 144 -7.54 1.28 -4.01
CA PHE A 144 -7.25 2.54 -3.34
C PHE A 144 -7.92 3.71 -4.05
N GLU A 145 -8.49 4.62 -3.27
CA GLU A 145 -8.95 5.92 -3.77
C GLU A 145 -8.64 7.03 -2.77
N ILE A 146 -8.38 8.24 -3.27
CA ILE A 146 -8.37 9.48 -2.47
C ILE A 146 -9.39 10.41 -3.10
N HIS A 147 -10.39 10.82 -2.34
CA HIS A 147 -11.45 11.73 -2.81
C HIS A 147 -11.22 13.12 -2.22
N ASN A 148 -11.09 14.14 -3.06
CA ASN A 148 -11.16 15.53 -2.65
C ASN A 148 -12.61 16.04 -2.82
N LYS A 149 -13.32 16.14 -1.71
CA LYS A 149 -14.73 16.56 -1.65
C LYS A 149 -14.90 18.03 -1.28
N MET A 150 -13.80 18.76 -1.10
CA MET A 150 -13.84 20.20 -0.85
C MET A 150 -14.53 20.90 -2.02
N LYS A 151 -15.20 22.02 -1.73
CA LYS A 151 -15.84 22.85 -2.75
C LYS A 151 -14.83 23.61 -3.59
N ASP A 152 -13.68 23.91 -3.01
CA ASP A 152 -12.54 24.61 -3.56
C ASP A 152 -11.24 24.07 -2.96
N GLY A 153 -10.12 24.30 -3.65
CA GLY A 153 -8.81 23.89 -3.21
C GLY A 153 -8.38 22.50 -3.69
N ASP A 154 -7.07 22.39 -3.95
CA ASP A 154 -6.43 21.15 -4.36
C ASP A 154 -5.97 20.37 -3.14
N HIS A 155 -6.01 19.04 -3.26
CA HIS A 155 -5.42 18.12 -2.30
C HIS A 155 -4.21 17.44 -2.91
N THR A 156 -3.04 17.66 -2.30
CA THR A 156 -1.79 17.01 -2.67
C THR A 156 -1.42 16.05 -1.54
N PRO A 157 -1.51 14.72 -1.74
CA PRO A 157 -1.19 13.76 -0.69
C PRO A 157 0.25 13.89 -0.22
N ASN A 158 0.44 13.84 1.10
CA ASN A 158 1.74 13.61 1.72
C ASN A 158 1.88 12.11 2.02
N GLN A 159 3.07 11.54 1.84
CA GLN A 159 3.26 10.09 1.98
C GLN A 159 2.99 9.62 3.43
N ALA A 160 3.57 10.31 4.42
CA ALA A 160 3.41 9.94 5.82
C ALA A 160 1.97 10.07 6.29
N ASP A 161 1.27 11.11 5.85
CA ASP A 161 -0.15 11.30 6.15
C ASP A 161 -1.01 10.24 5.45
N CYS A 162 -0.73 9.96 4.17
CA CYS A 162 -1.41 8.91 3.41
C CYS A 162 -1.32 7.55 4.12
N GLU A 163 -0.10 7.16 4.52
CA GLU A 163 0.13 5.91 5.24
C GLU A 163 -0.58 5.94 6.60
N THR A 164 -0.46 7.03 7.35
CA THR A 164 -1.09 7.17 8.67
C THR A 164 -2.61 7.04 8.58
N TYR A 165 -3.24 7.75 7.65
CA TYR A 165 -4.69 7.73 7.46
C TYR A 165 -5.18 6.38 6.98
N LEU A 166 -4.49 5.74 6.04
CA LEU A 166 -4.87 4.42 5.57
C LEU A 166 -4.66 3.33 6.63
N MET A 167 -3.68 3.51 7.52
CA MET A 167 -3.44 2.59 8.63
C MET A 167 -4.42 2.75 9.80
N LYS A 168 -5.21 3.84 9.87
CA LYS A 168 -6.29 3.98 10.87
C LYS A 168 -7.35 2.88 10.81
N MET A 169 -7.53 2.25 9.66
CA MET A 169 -8.42 1.09 9.51
C MET A 169 -7.83 -0.20 10.10
N ALA A 170 -6.53 -0.25 10.31
CA ALA A 170 -5.80 -1.37 10.88
C ALA A 170 -5.39 -1.16 12.35
N ASP A 171 -5.65 0.02 12.93
CA ASP A 171 -5.42 0.30 14.35
C ASP A 171 -6.23 -0.68 15.22
N SER A 172 -5.65 -1.15 16.33
CA SER A 172 -6.27 -2.19 17.18
C SER A 172 -7.58 -1.78 17.85
N ASN A 173 -7.87 -0.47 17.91
CA ASN A 173 -9.11 0.11 18.41
C ASN A 173 -10.13 0.42 17.29
N SER A 174 -9.78 0.17 16.03
CA SER A 174 -10.65 0.42 14.88
C SER A 174 -11.74 -0.64 14.79
N LYS A 175 -12.94 -0.23 14.38
CA LYS A 175 -14.04 -1.15 14.04
C LYS A 175 -13.71 -2.08 12.86
N CYS A 176 -12.69 -1.74 12.06
CA CYS A 176 -12.25 -2.56 10.94
C CYS A 176 -11.13 -3.54 11.30
N TYR A 177 -10.68 -3.57 12.56
CA TYR A 177 -9.61 -4.45 13.04
C TYR A 177 -10.14 -5.78 13.58
N GLY A 178 -9.51 -6.88 13.18
CA GLY A 178 -9.82 -8.22 13.63
C GLY A 178 -8.78 -8.74 14.62
N SER A 179 -9.07 -8.62 15.91
CA SER A 179 -8.15 -8.99 17.00
C SER A 179 -7.74 -10.46 17.00
N LYS A 180 -8.58 -11.36 16.46
CA LYS A 180 -8.31 -12.80 16.42
C LYS A 180 -7.15 -13.17 15.49
N ASN A 181 -7.05 -12.55 14.30
CA ASN A 181 -6.03 -12.91 13.31
C ASN A 181 -5.06 -11.76 13.00
N LYS A 182 -5.22 -10.61 13.66
CA LYS A 182 -4.46 -9.38 13.37
C LYS A 182 -4.62 -8.97 11.90
N ASP A 183 -5.86 -9.03 11.43
CA ASP A 183 -6.30 -8.64 10.08
C ASP A 183 -7.07 -7.32 10.11
N THR A 184 -7.24 -6.70 8.94
CA THR A 184 -8.10 -5.54 8.74
C THR A 184 -9.06 -5.79 7.58
N LYS A 185 -10.23 -5.19 7.67
CA LYS A 185 -11.17 -5.08 6.55
C LYS A 185 -10.81 -3.96 5.57
N GLY A 186 -9.81 -3.14 5.88
CA GLY A 186 -9.65 -1.83 5.25
C GLY A 186 -10.92 -0.98 5.45
N GLY A 187 -11.22 -0.10 4.50
CA GLY A 187 -12.40 0.77 4.57
C GLY A 187 -12.12 2.18 4.09
N THR A 188 -12.75 3.13 4.77
CA THR A 188 -12.60 4.56 4.50
C THR A 188 -12.21 5.32 5.76
N TRP A 189 -11.14 6.10 5.67
CA TRP A 189 -10.80 7.15 6.62
C TRP A 189 -11.30 8.51 6.11
N GLN A 190 -12.07 9.19 6.95
CA GLN A 190 -12.70 10.47 6.67
C GLN A 190 -11.95 11.59 7.38
N ILE A 191 -11.50 12.60 6.63
CA ILE A 191 -10.88 13.82 7.16
C ILE A 191 -11.89 14.95 7.01
N GLY A 192 -12.32 15.51 8.15
CA GLY A 192 -13.50 16.39 8.20
C GLY A 192 -14.75 15.71 7.61
N ASP A 193 -15.94 16.28 7.77
CA ASP A 193 -17.15 15.61 7.26
C ASP A 193 -17.20 15.59 5.70
N ASN A 194 -16.56 16.57 5.05
CA ASN A 194 -16.64 16.76 3.60
C ASN A 194 -15.33 17.21 2.95
N ASP A 195 -14.17 17.08 3.60
CA ASP A 195 -12.94 17.61 3.02
C ASP A 195 -12.28 16.54 2.14
N VAL A 196 -11.65 15.54 2.76
CA VAL A 196 -10.93 14.48 2.04
C VAL A 196 -11.30 13.13 2.62
N SER A 197 -11.26 12.08 1.80
CA SER A 197 -11.32 10.71 2.30
C SER A 197 -10.35 9.79 1.59
N TYR A 198 -9.78 8.87 2.36
CA TYR A 198 -8.82 7.88 1.93
C TYR A 198 -9.47 6.50 2.02
N HIS A 199 -9.45 5.75 0.92
CA HIS A 199 -10.09 4.47 0.79
C HIS A 199 -9.05 3.39 0.48
N ALA A 200 -9.18 2.25 1.13
CA ALA A 200 -8.39 1.06 0.84
C ALA A 200 -9.25 -0.18 1.09
N LEU A 201 -9.69 -0.82 0.02
CA LEU A 201 -10.64 -1.93 0.07
C LEU A 201 -9.98 -3.21 -0.44
N PRO A 202 -9.62 -4.14 0.46
CA PRO A 202 -9.15 -5.46 0.06
C PRO A 202 -10.27 -6.23 -0.65
N MET A 203 -9.94 -6.77 -1.81
CA MET A 203 -10.84 -7.53 -2.67
C MET A 203 -10.15 -8.80 -3.18
N PRO A 204 -10.88 -9.89 -3.45
CA PRO A 204 -10.33 -11.01 -4.20
C PRO A 204 -9.78 -10.49 -5.54
N ASN A 205 -8.57 -10.91 -5.90
CA ASN A 205 -7.99 -10.58 -7.19
C ASN A 205 -8.74 -11.37 -8.27
N SER A 206 -9.77 -10.79 -8.86
CA SER A 206 -10.38 -11.35 -10.07
C SER A 206 -9.39 -11.17 -11.21
N THR A 207 -8.70 -12.25 -11.56
CA THR A 207 -7.91 -12.38 -12.79
C THR A 207 -8.70 -11.97 -14.02
#